data_AF-A0A2S2NP69-F1
#
_entry.id   AF-A0A2S2NP69-F1
#
_cell.length_a   1.000
_cell.length_b   1.000
_cell.length_c   1.000
_cell.angle_alpha   90.00
_cell.angle_beta   90.00
_cell.angle_gamma   90.00
#
_symmetry.space_group_name_H-M   'P 1'
#
loop_
_entity.id
_entity.type
_entity.pdbx_description
1 polymer ?
#
loop_
_entity_poly.entity_id
_entity_poly.type
_entity_poly.pdbx_seq_one_letter_code
_entity_poly.pdbx_strand_id
1 'polypeptide(L)'
;MKLCILDIVTRWNSTYLMLLHLIVLKPFCEDHKLINKDLFLSTQDWDRIDNLVKSLQPVFLCTKLLQKKDLTLGDFYGIWILTQNKLNLINTSISKSVLHFM
;
A
#
# COMPACT_ATOMS: atom_id res chain seq x y z
N MET A 1 -17.42 -19.35 13.72
CA MET A 1 -16.29 -19.08 12.82
C MET A 1 -15.52 -17.89 13.37
N LYS A 2 -14.25 -18.06 13.77
CA LYS A 2 -13.44 -16.97 14.32
C LYS A 2 -12.93 -16.10 13.17
N LEU A 3 -13.22 -14.80 13.21
CA LEU A 3 -12.67 -13.83 12.26
C LEU A 3 -11.19 -13.58 12.61
N CYS A 4 -10.35 -13.29 11.61
CA CYS A 4 -9.03 -12.72 11.87
C CYS A 4 -9.22 -11.33 12.52
N ILE A 5 -9.07 -11.28 13.84
CA ILE A 5 -9.06 -10.04 14.59
C ILE A 5 -7.72 -9.37 14.34
N LEU A 6 -7.74 -8.13 13.84
CA LEU A 6 -6.53 -7.33 13.64
C LEU A 6 -6.02 -6.88 15.01
N ASP A 7 -4.80 -7.29 15.37
CA ASP A 7 -4.17 -6.90 16.65
C ASP A 7 -3.86 -5.40 16.72
N ILE A 8 -3.71 -4.74 15.57
CA ILE A 8 -3.50 -3.29 15.46
C ILE A 8 -4.37 -2.78 14.31
N VAL A 9 -5.19 -1.77 14.59
CA VAL A 9 -6.09 -1.16 13.59
C VAL A 9 -5.24 -0.45 12.52
N THR A 10 -4.89 -1.18 11.46
CA THR A 10 -4.72 -0.67 10.09
C THR A 10 -3.74 0.51 9.88
N ARG A 11 -2.53 0.47 10.47
CA ARG A 11 -1.52 1.50 10.17
C ARG A 11 -1.10 1.49 8.69
N TRP A 12 -0.76 0.34 8.11
CA TRP A 12 -0.30 0.32 6.71
C TRP A 12 -1.40 0.64 5.70
N ASN A 13 -2.66 0.30 6.00
CA ASN A 13 -3.79 0.69 5.15
C ASN A 13 -4.04 2.20 5.18
N SER A 14 -3.98 2.83 6.36
CA SER A 14 -4.12 4.29 6.47
C SER A 14 -2.94 5.01 5.82
N THR A 15 -1.71 4.52 5.99
CA THR A 15 -0.53 5.03 5.29
C THR A 15 -0.66 4.92 3.78
N TYR A 16 -1.10 3.77 3.25
CA TYR A 16 -1.34 3.58 1.82
C TYR A 16 -2.37 4.59 1.29
N LEU A 17 -3.51 4.75 1.96
CA LEU A 17 -4.56 5.69 1.56
C LEU A 17 -4.08 7.15 1.61
N MET A 18 -3.32 7.51 2.64
CA MET A 18 -2.72 8.84 2.77
C MET A 18 -1.77 9.13 1.60
N LEU A 19 -0.87 8.21 1.27
CA LEU A 19 0.08 8.38 0.16
C LEU A 19 -0.64 8.41 -1.20
N LEU A 20 -1.67 7.57 -1.37
CA LEU A 20 -2.50 7.58 -2.58
C LEU A 20 -3.20 8.93 -2.77
N HIS A 21 -3.77 9.49 -1.70
CA HIS A 21 -4.36 10.83 -1.74
C HIS A 21 -3.32 11.92 -2.00
N LEU A 22 -2.11 11.81 -1.44
CA LEU A 22 -1.02 12.74 -1.71
C LEU A 22 -0.64 12.76 -3.20
N ILE A 23 -0.62 11.60 -3.86
CA ILE A 23 -0.40 11.53 -5.32
C ILE A 23 -1.50 12.26 -6.08
N VAL A 24 -2.77 12.09 -5.69
CA VAL A 24 -3.91 12.81 -6.30
C VAL A 24 -3.79 14.32 -6.11
N LEU A 25 -3.27 14.76 -4.96
CA LEU A 25 -3.03 16.16 -4.63
C LEU A 25 -1.73 16.73 -5.21
N LYS A 26 -0.95 15.94 -5.95
CA LYS A 26 0.30 16.40 -6.57
C LYS A 26 0.15 17.72 -7.34
N PRO A 27 -0.88 17.94 -8.19
CA PRO A 27 -1.05 19.23 -8.89
C PRO A 27 -1.18 20.41 -7.91
N PHE A 28 -1.93 20.23 -6.83
CA PHE A 28 -2.09 21.26 -5.80
C PHE A 28 -0.76 21.60 -5.12
N CYS A 29 0.04 20.59 -4.77
CA CYS A 29 1.38 20.78 -4.21
C CYS A 29 2.30 21.52 -5.18
N GLU A 30 2.27 21.16 -6.47
CA GLU A 30 3.09 21.82 -7.50
C GLU A 30 2.70 23.28 -7.72
N ASP A 31 1.40 23.60 -7.70
CA ASP A 31 0.88 24.96 -7.88
C ASP A 31 1.27 25.87 -6.70
N HIS A 32 1.35 25.32 -5.49
CA HIS A 32 1.55 26.10 -4.26
C HIS A 32 2.96 26.01 -3.68
N LYS A 33 3.88 25.23 -4.27
CA LYS A 33 5.25 25.02 -3.73
C LYS A 33 6.08 26.30 -3.60
N LEU A 34 5.80 27.33 -4.40
CA LEU A 34 6.49 28.63 -4.34
C LEU A 34 6.00 29.50 -3.17
N ILE A 35 4.74 29.32 -2.77
CA ILE A 35 4.09 30.07 -1.69
C ILE A 35 4.32 29.36 -0.35
N ASN A 36 4.24 28.03 -0.34
CA ASN A 36 4.47 27.20 0.83
C ASN A 36 5.58 26.17 0.55
N LYS A 37 6.76 26.40 1.14
CA LYS A 37 7.93 25.54 0.98
C LYS A 37 7.72 24.13 1.54
N ASP A 38 6.80 23.94 2.48
CA ASP A 38 6.50 22.62 3.05
C ASP A 38 5.81 21.69 2.05
N LEU A 39 5.21 22.25 0.99
CA LEU A 39 4.60 21.49 -0.11
C LEU A 39 5.61 21.09 -1.18
N PHE A 40 6.85 21.57 -1.09
CA PHE A 40 7.88 21.24 -2.06
C PHE A 40 8.34 19.79 -1.89
N LEU A 41 8.08 18.99 -2.92
CA LEU A 41 8.62 17.64 -3.08
C LEU A 41 9.40 17.60 -4.39
N SER A 42 10.60 17.03 -4.36
CA SER A 42 11.38 16.86 -5.58
C SER A 42 10.76 15.79 -6.47
N THR A 43 11.14 15.75 -7.75
CA THR A 43 10.76 14.65 -8.66
C THR A 43 11.13 13.28 -8.06
N GLN A 44 12.31 13.19 -7.41
CA GLN A 44 12.76 11.95 -6.77
C GLN A 44 11.87 11.55 -5.58
N ASP A 45 11.35 12.51 -4.82
CA ASP A 45 10.44 12.22 -3.71
C ASP A 45 9.10 11.72 -4.23
N TRP A 46 8.58 12.33 -5.30
CA TRP A 46 7.38 11.84 -5.97
C TRP A 46 7.55 10.42 -6.52
N ASP A 47 8.69 10.11 -7.14
CA ASP A 47 8.99 8.77 -7.64
C ASP A 47 9.08 7.75 -6.50
N ARG A 48 9.63 8.14 -5.34
CA ARG A 48 9.67 7.29 -4.14
C ARG A 48 8.26 7.04 -3.59
N ILE A 49 7.42 8.07 -3.53
CA ILE A 49 6.02 7.96 -3.08
C ILE A 49 5.23 7.03 -4.02
N ASP A 50 5.39 7.19 -5.33
CA ASP A 50 4.74 6.32 -6.32
C ASP A 50 5.18 4.84 -6.17
N ASN A 51 6.47 4.61 -5.99
CA ASN A 51 7.01 3.27 -5.72
C ASN A 51 6.47 2.67 -4.41
N LEU A 52 6.33 3.48 -3.35
CA LEU A 52 5.70 3.06 -2.10
C LEU A 52 4.24 2.66 -2.32
N VAL A 53 3.45 3.50 -2.99
CA VAL A 53 2.02 3.23 -3.25
C VAL A 53 1.85 1.97 -4.09
N LYS A 54 2.64 1.80 -5.15
CA LYS A 54 2.65 0.57 -5.97
C LYS A 54 2.93 -0.66 -5.12
N SER A 55 3.97 -0.61 -4.28
CA SER A 55 4.39 -1.74 -3.45
C SER A 55 3.39 -2.10 -2.35
N LEU A 56 2.68 -1.11 -1.80
CA LEU A 56 1.69 -1.31 -0.73
C LEU A 56 0.30 -1.72 -1.26
N GLN A 57 -0.01 -1.42 -2.53
CA GLN A 57 -1.32 -1.72 -3.12
C GLN A 57 -1.72 -3.21 -3.03
N PRO A 58 -0.86 -4.20 -3.37
CA PRO A 58 -1.22 -5.61 -3.23
C PRO A 58 -1.54 -6.00 -1.78
N VAL A 59 -0.79 -5.47 -0.81
CA VAL A 59 -0.96 -5.75 0.62
C VAL A 59 -2.25 -5.14 1.15
N PHE A 60 -2.57 -3.92 0.73
CA PHE A 60 -3.82 -3.25 1.07
C PHE A 60 -5.02 -4.07 0.58
N LEU A 61 -5.01 -4.50 -0.68
CA LEU A 61 -6.06 -5.31 -1.27
C LEU A 61 -6.16 -6.69 -0.59
N CYS A 62 -5.03 -7.35 -0.35
CA CYS A 62 -4.97 -8.60 0.39
C CYS A 62 -5.66 -8.47 1.75
N THR A 63 -5.29 -7.45 2.52
CA THR A 63 -5.86 -7.19 3.84
C THR A 63 -7.38 -7.00 3.78
N LYS A 64 -7.89 -6.28 2.77
CA LYS A 64 -9.34 -6.10 2.57
C LYS A 64 -10.05 -7.41 2.18
N LEU A 65 -9.41 -8.24 1.36
CA LEU A 65 -9.96 -9.53 0.95
C LEU A 65 -10.00 -10.52 2.13
N LEU A 66 -8.94 -10.56 2.94
CA LEU A 66 -8.84 -11.43 4.11
C LEU A 66 -9.80 -11.04 5.26
N GLN A 67 -10.34 -9.81 5.25
CA GLN A 67 -11.35 -9.36 6.20
C GLN A 67 -12.79 -9.80 5.85
N LYS A 68 -13.00 -10.51 4.72
CA LYS A 68 -14.31 -11.03 4.35
C LYS A 68 -14.79 -12.06 5.38
N LYS A 69 -16.09 -12.01 5.72
CA LYS A 69 -16.69 -12.90 6.73
C LYS A 69 -16.72 -14.37 6.31
N ASP A 70 -16.94 -14.63 5.02
CA ASP A 70 -17.14 -15.98 4.48
C ASP A 70 -15.87 -16.52 3.79
N LEU A 71 -14.71 -16.31 4.42
CA LEU A 71 -13.43 -16.72 3.85
C LEU A 71 -13.16 -18.20 4.15
N THR A 72 -12.95 -19.03 3.12
CA THR A 72 -12.46 -20.41 3.31
C THR A 72 -10.93 -20.43 3.44
N LEU A 73 -10.37 -21.55 3.92
CA LEU A 73 -8.90 -21.76 3.92
C LEU A 73 -8.31 -21.75 2.50
N GLY A 74 -9.06 -22.26 1.51
CA GLY A 74 -8.64 -22.21 0.10
C GLY A 74 -8.58 -20.77 -0.43
N ASP A 75 -9.57 -19.94 -0.08
CA ASP A 75 -9.57 -18.52 -0.42
C ASP A 75 -8.40 -17.80 0.24
N PHE A 76 -8.13 -18.06 1.52
CA PHE A 76 -6.97 -17.51 2.22
C PHE A 76 -5.67 -17.79 1.45
N TYR A 77 -5.42 -19.07 1.13
CA TYR A 77 -4.20 -19.49 0.44
C TYR A 77 -4.09 -18.89 -0.97
N GLY A 78 -5.20 -18.86 -1.70
CA GLY A 78 -5.28 -18.22 -3.01
C GLY A 78 -4.96 -16.72 -2.96
N ILE A 79 -5.57 -15.98 -2.02
CA ILE A 79 -5.30 -14.56 -1.82
C ILE A 79 -3.84 -14.32 -1.44
N TRP A 80 -3.27 -15.18 -0.60
CA TRP A 80 -1.89 -15.09 -0.15
C TRP A 80 -0.91 -15.23 -1.32
N ILE A 81 -1.00 -16.31 -2.10
CA ILE A 81 -0.14 -16.55 -3.27
C ILE A 81 -0.28 -15.44 -4.31
N LEU A 82 -1.51 -15.02 -4.61
CA LEU A 82 -1.75 -13.95 -5.58
C LEU A 82 -1.07 -12.64 -5.14
N THR A 83 -1.05 -12.37 -3.84
CA THR A 83 -0.39 -11.19 -3.28
C THR A 83 1.12 -11.29 -3.41
N GLN A 84 1.71 -12.45 -3.07
CA GLN A 84 3.15 -12.69 -3.24
C GLN A 84 3.57 -12.55 -4.70
N ASN A 85 2.80 -13.11 -5.65
CA ASN A 85 3.06 -12.97 -7.08
C ASN A 85 3.03 -11.52 -7.55
N LYS A 86 2.05 -10.72 -7.09
CA LYS A 86 1.97 -9.29 -7.41
C LYS A 86 3.17 -8.51 -6.87
N LEU A 87 3.62 -8.80 -5.65
CA LEU A 87 4.79 -8.15 -5.05
C LEU A 87 6.09 -8.51 -5.78
N ASN A 88 6.21 -9.77 -6.23
CA ASN A 88 7.34 -10.24 -7.03
C ASN A 88 7.41 -9.50 -8.39
N LEU A 89 6.27 -9.25 -9.04
CA LEU A 89 6.22 -8.50 -10.30
C LEU A 89 6.64 -7.04 -10.14
N ILE A 90 6.31 -6.41 -9.00
CA ILE A 90 6.69 -5.01 -8.71
C ILE A 90 8.21 -4.88 -8.46
N ASN A 91 8.81 -5.87 -7.80
CA ASN A 91 10.27 -6.03 -7.64
C ASN A 91 11.02 -4.79 -7.08
N THR A 92 10.37 -3.96 -6.26
CA THR A 92 11.01 -2.84 -5.56
C THR A 92 11.69 -3.34 -4.27
N SER A 93 12.55 -2.52 -3.68
CA SER A 93 13.14 -2.85 -2.37
C SER A 93 12.05 -3.07 -1.31
N ILE A 94 10.99 -2.26 -1.32
CA ILE A 94 9.88 -2.36 -0.39
C ILE A 94 9.07 -3.63 -0.64
N SER A 95 8.76 -3.98 -1.91
CA SER A 95 7.99 -5.19 -2.20
C SER A 95 8.74 -6.45 -1.77
N LYS A 96 10.07 -6.48 -1.93
CA LYS A 96 10.95 -7.55 -1.41
C LYS A 96 10.93 -7.63 0.12
N SER A 97 11.01 -6.49 0.81
CA SER A 97 10.92 -6.48 2.28
C SER A 97 9.58 -7.00 2.77
N VAL A 98 8.47 -6.60 2.14
CA VAL A 98 7.13 -7.11 2.47
C VAL A 98 7.06 -8.62 2.25
N LEU A 99 7.54 -9.11 1.12
CA LEU A 99 7.58 -10.55 0.80
C LEU A 99 8.34 -11.36 1.84
N HIS A 100 9.44 -10.84 2.37
CA HIS A 100 10.22 -11.52 3.41
C HIS A 100 9.42 -11.73 4.71
N PHE A 101 8.48 -10.84 5.03
CA PHE A 101 7.66 -10.93 6.25
C PHE A 101 6.29 -11.59 6.02
N MET A 102 5.94 -11.93 4.77
CA MET A 102 4.78 -12.73 4.42
C MET A 102 5.16 -14.21 4.37
#